data_AF-A0A350DFY6-F1
#
_entry.id   AF-A0A350DFY6-F1
#
_cell.length_a   1.000
_cell.length_b   1.000
_cell.length_c   1.000
_cell.angle_alpha   90.00
_cell.angle_beta   90.00
_cell.angle_gamma   90.00
#
_symmetry.space_group_name_H-M   'P 1'
#
loop_
_entity.id
_entity.type
_entity.pdbx_description
1 polymer ?
#
loop_
_entity_poly.entity_id
_entity_poly.type
_entity_poly.pdbx_seq_one_letter_code
_entity_poly.pdbx_strand_id
1 'polypeptide(L)'
;MSTNSSAYCKKSAATLPAKVTAGAKNAASRGRRTVNNAIRSYIGLGSNLENPKGQVQQALQELAALPLSRLVASSSLYATPPVGPQDQPDFINAVACL
;
A
#
# COMPACT_ATOMS: atom_id res chain seq x y z
N MET A 1 1.42 -8.80 36.21
CA MET A 1 1.20 -9.96 35.33
C MET A 1 0.42 -9.50 34.11
N SER A 2 1.07 -9.39 32.95
CA SER A 2 0.51 -9.70 31.61
C SER A 2 1.51 -9.21 30.56
N THR A 3 2.15 -10.15 29.88
CA THR A 3 3.01 -9.92 28.72
C THR A 3 2.22 -10.31 27.47
N ASN A 4 1.82 -9.34 26.65
CA ASN A 4 1.29 -9.65 25.32
C ASN A 4 2.45 -9.72 24.31
N SER A 5 3.06 -10.90 24.25
CA SER A 5 3.93 -11.35 23.17
C SER A 5 3.06 -11.64 21.94
N SER A 6 3.01 -10.72 20.97
CA SER A 6 2.43 -11.00 19.66
C SER A 6 3.53 -11.62 18.78
N ALA A 7 3.63 -12.94 18.86
CA ALA A 7 4.42 -13.74 17.94
C ALA A 7 3.63 -13.93 16.65
N TYR A 8 4.13 -13.41 15.52
CA TYR A 8 3.73 -13.90 14.21
C TYR A 8 4.96 -14.07 13.32
N CYS A 9 5.49 -15.30 13.32
CA CYS A 9 6.41 -15.80 12.32
C CYS A 9 5.96 -17.22 11.96
N LYS A 10 5.61 -17.44 10.68
CA LYS A 10 6.20 -18.51 9.85
C LYS A 10 5.66 -18.45 8.42
N LYS A 11 6.61 -18.35 7.48
CA LYS A 11 6.46 -18.56 6.04
C LYS A 11 6.12 -20.02 5.73
N SER A 12 5.30 -20.26 4.70
CA SER A 12 5.58 -21.24 3.63
C SER A 12 4.40 -21.32 2.64
N ALA A 13 4.68 -21.04 1.36
CA ALA A 13 3.88 -21.59 0.26
C ALA A 13 4.87 -22.08 -0.80
N ALA A 14 4.96 -23.40 -0.89
CA ALA A 14 5.73 -24.12 -1.88
C ALA A 14 5.20 -23.83 -3.30
N THR A 15 6.10 -23.70 -4.27
CA THR A 15 5.79 -23.61 -5.70
C THR A 15 6.36 -24.85 -6.39
N LEU A 16 5.60 -25.44 -7.33
CA LEU A 16 6.00 -26.14 -8.57
C LEU A 16 4.74 -26.85 -9.17
N PRO A 17 4.69 -27.26 -10.45
CA PRO A 17 5.00 -26.56 -11.69
C PRO A 17 3.89 -26.74 -12.77
N ALA A 18 3.92 -25.96 -13.86
CA ALA A 18 3.23 -26.36 -15.09
C ALA A 18 4.00 -25.90 -16.34
N LYS A 19 4.66 -26.85 -16.99
CA LYS A 19 5.02 -26.79 -18.42
C LYS A 19 3.72 -26.89 -19.22
N VAL A 20 3.49 -25.95 -20.15
CA VAL A 20 2.59 -26.16 -21.29
C VAL A 20 3.31 -25.69 -22.55
N THR A 21 3.63 -26.65 -23.41
CA THR A 21 3.95 -26.46 -24.83
C THR A 21 2.65 -26.34 -25.62
N ALA A 22 2.49 -25.30 -26.43
CA ALA A 22 1.75 -25.36 -27.68
C ALA A 22 2.06 -24.13 -28.54
N GLY A 23 2.67 -24.35 -29.69
CA GLY A 23 2.65 -23.37 -30.77
C GLY A 23 1.27 -23.36 -31.42
N ALA A 24 0.72 -22.17 -31.64
CA ALA A 24 -0.38 -21.96 -32.57
C ALA A 24 -0.22 -20.61 -33.27
N LYS A 25 -0.57 -20.62 -34.54
CA LYS A 25 -0.11 -19.74 -35.61
C LYS A 25 -0.67 -18.31 -35.52
N ASN A 26 0.05 -17.39 -36.17
CA ASN A 26 -0.33 -16.01 -36.41
C ASN A 26 -1.78 -15.88 -36.90
N ALA A 27 -2.64 -15.27 -36.08
CA ALA A 27 -3.88 -14.66 -36.50
C ALA A 27 -3.80 -13.19 -36.12
N ALA A 28 -3.67 -12.32 -37.14
CA ALA A 28 -3.74 -10.88 -36.99
C ALA A 28 -5.17 -10.48 -36.57
N SER A 29 -5.49 -10.64 -35.28
CA SER A 29 -6.64 -9.98 -34.70
C SER A 29 -6.20 -8.55 -34.36
N ARG A 30 -6.92 -7.56 -34.88
CA ARG A 30 -6.83 -6.16 -34.42
C ARG A 30 -7.26 -6.15 -32.95
N GLY A 31 -6.30 -6.45 -32.07
CA GLY A 31 -6.51 -6.54 -30.64
C GLY A 31 -7.07 -5.21 -30.15
N ARG A 32 -8.28 -5.25 -29.60
CA ARG A 32 -8.81 -4.16 -28.79
C ARG A 32 -7.77 -3.89 -27.71
N ARG A 33 -7.01 -2.79 -27.83
CA ARG A 33 -6.09 -2.34 -26.78
C ARG A 33 -6.90 -2.27 -25.50
N THR A 34 -6.67 -3.18 -24.56
CA THR A 34 -7.08 -2.98 -23.18
C THR A 34 -6.25 -1.81 -22.70
N VAL A 35 -6.79 -0.60 -22.84
CA VAL A 35 -6.22 0.55 -22.16
C VAL A 35 -6.40 0.27 -20.68
N ASN A 36 -5.33 -0.20 -20.02
CA ASN A 36 -5.22 -0.13 -18.58
C ASN A 36 -5.26 1.36 -18.24
N ASN A 37 -6.46 1.86 -17.96
CA ASN A 37 -6.66 3.25 -17.57
C ASN A 37 -6.29 3.37 -16.09
N ALA A 38 -4.99 3.34 -15.82
CA ALA A 38 -4.48 3.59 -14.48
C ALA A 38 -4.77 5.06 -14.12
N ILE A 39 -5.62 5.28 -13.11
CA ILE A 39 -5.98 6.61 -12.63
C ILE A 39 -4.99 7.00 -11.54
N ARG A 40 -4.27 8.11 -11.75
CA ARG A 40 -3.41 8.67 -10.71
C ARG A 40 -4.25 9.20 -9.56
N SER A 41 -3.99 8.72 -8.35
CA SER A 41 -4.75 9.10 -7.15
C SER A 41 -3.80 9.55 -6.04
N TYR A 42 -4.23 10.53 -5.24
CA TYR A 42 -3.48 11.02 -4.10
C TYR A 42 -4.30 10.81 -2.82
N ILE A 43 -3.68 10.20 -1.82
CA ILE A 43 -4.32 9.85 -0.54
C ILE A 43 -3.57 10.56 0.58
N GLY A 44 -4.29 11.37 1.37
CA GLY A 44 -3.78 11.94 2.60
C GLY A 44 -3.84 10.92 3.75
N LEU A 45 -2.76 10.80 4.51
CA LEU A 45 -2.65 9.96 5.69
C LEU A 45 -2.33 10.84 6.89
N GLY A 46 -2.95 10.56 8.04
CA GLY A 46 -2.75 11.31 9.28
C GLY A 46 -3.00 10.44 10.51
N SER A 47 -2.15 10.57 11.54
CA SER A 47 -2.38 9.99 12.87
C SER A 47 -1.78 10.87 13.95
N ASN A 48 -2.40 10.95 15.12
CA ASN A 48 -1.94 11.73 16.27
C ASN A 48 -1.91 10.95 17.60
N LEU A 49 -2.34 9.69 17.64
CA LEU A 49 -2.38 8.90 18.88
C LEU A 49 -1.36 7.76 18.86
N GLU A 50 -0.87 7.41 20.05
CA GLU A 50 0.04 6.29 20.30
C GLU A 50 1.36 6.39 19.50
N ASN A 51 1.47 5.66 18.38
CA ASN A 51 2.65 5.61 17.53
C ASN A 51 2.32 6.18 16.13
N PRO A 52 2.07 7.50 16.02
CA PRO A 52 1.52 8.08 14.79
C PRO A 52 2.47 7.93 13.60
N LYS A 53 3.78 8.05 13.83
CA LYS A 53 4.80 7.82 12.81
C LYS A 53 4.77 6.37 12.30
N GLY A 54 4.75 5.39 13.20
CA GLY A 54 4.72 3.98 12.83
C GLY A 54 3.42 3.61 12.09
N GLN A 55 2.29 4.14 12.55
CA GLN A 55 0.99 3.90 11.90
C GLN A 55 0.94 4.47 10.47
N VAL A 56 1.42 5.70 10.24
CA VAL A 56 1.49 6.26 8.87
C VAL A 56 2.45 5.47 7.98
N GLN A 57 3.59 5.04 8.51
CA GLN A 57 4.53 4.17 7.78
C GLN A 57 3.91 2.82 7.43
N GLN A 58 3.16 2.22 8.34
CA GLN A 58 2.44 0.97 8.10
C GLN A 58 1.34 1.16 7.05
N ALA A 59 0.56 2.23 7.11
CA ALA A 59 -0.48 2.53 6.12
C ALA A 59 0.12 2.66 4.70
N LEU A 60 1.30 3.27 4.55
CA LEU A 60 2.00 3.31 3.26
C LEU A 60 2.39 1.91 2.77
N GLN A 61 2.85 1.02 3.65
CA GLN A 61 3.17 -0.37 3.29
C GLN A 61 1.91 -1.15 2.88
N GLU A 62 0.80 -0.95 3.58
CA GLU A 62 -0.47 -1.58 3.26
C GLU A 62 -1.03 -1.09 1.92
N LEU A 63 -0.96 0.22 1.64
CA LEU A 63 -1.30 0.79 0.32
C LEU A 63 -0.44 0.21 -0.80
N ALA A 64 0.85 -0.03 -0.55
CA ALA A 64 1.75 -0.65 -1.52
C ALA A 64 1.42 -2.13 -1.79
N ALA A 65 0.73 -2.80 -0.87
CA ALA A 65 0.33 -4.19 -0.98
C ALA A 65 -1.08 -4.40 -1.58
N LEU A 66 -1.85 -3.32 -1.80
CA LEU A 66 -3.21 -3.43 -2.33
C LEU A 66 -3.23 -3.98 -3.77
N PRO A 67 -4.15 -4.90 -4.10
CA PRO A 67 -4.32 -5.37 -5.47
C PRO A 67 -4.85 -4.23 -6.36
N LEU A 68 -4.53 -4.31 -7.66
CA LEU A 68 -4.99 -3.36 -8.68
C LEU A 68 -4.57 -1.89 -8.43
N SER A 69 -3.64 -1.67 -7.49
CA SER A 69 -3.07 -0.38 -7.15
C SER A 69 -1.55 -0.51 -7.09
N ARG A 70 -0.85 0.62 -7.16
CA ARG A 70 0.60 0.64 -7.03
C ARG A 70 1.04 1.92 -6.36
N LEU A 71 1.70 1.83 -5.21
CA LEU A 71 2.36 2.99 -4.63
C LEU A 71 3.51 3.46 -5.53
N VAL A 72 3.40 4.69 -6.05
CA VAL A 72 4.39 5.31 -6.94
C VAL A 72 5.38 6.14 -6.13
N ALA A 73 4.89 6.91 -5.16
CA ALA A 73 5.69 7.79 -4.31
C ALA A 73 4.94 8.11 -3.02
N SER A 74 5.68 8.54 -2.00
CA SER A 74 5.14 9.15 -0.80
C SER A 74 5.89 10.46 -0.51
N SER A 75 5.20 11.42 0.12
CA SER A 75 5.86 12.58 0.70
C SER A 75 6.74 12.20 1.89
N SER A 76 7.52 13.16 2.38
CA SER A 76 8.04 13.13 3.75
C SER A 76 6.90 13.09 4.77
N LEU A 77 7.23 12.68 5.99
CA LEU A 77 6.32 12.78 7.15
C LEU A 77 6.44 14.17 7.75
N TYR A 78 5.31 14.81 8.04
CA TYR A 78 5.24 16.15 8.65
C TYR A 78 4.53 16.08 9.98
N ALA A 79 5.12 16.67 11.03
CA ALA A 79 4.42 16.93 12.28
C ALA A 79 3.69 18.28 12.17
N THR A 80 2.39 18.30 12.46
CA THR A 80 1.58 19.54 12.42
C THR A 80 0.62 19.60 13.61
N PRO A 81 0.38 20.79 14.19
CA PRO A 81 -0.63 20.95 15.23
C PRO A 81 -2.03 20.53 14.76
N PRO A 82 -2.92 20.09 15.68
CA PRO A 82 -4.30 19.81 15.36
C PRO A 82 -5.03 21.08 14.90
N VAL A 83 -5.86 20.95 13.87
CA VAL A 83 -6.81 22.00 13.49
C VAL A 83 -8.08 21.80 14.33
N GLY A 84 -8.41 22.75 15.20
CA GLY A 84 -9.53 22.67 16.13
C GLY A 84 -9.08 22.68 17.60
N PRO A 85 -9.68 21.86 18.49
CA PRO A 85 -9.28 21.78 19.89
C PRO A 85 -7.78 21.52 20.05
N GLN A 86 -7.11 22.34 20.86
CA GLN A 86 -5.65 22.34 21.02
C GLN A 86 -5.16 21.39 22.12
N ASP A 87 -6.06 20.64 22.76
CA ASP A 87 -5.76 19.67 23.82
C ASP A 87 -5.35 18.29 23.28
N GLN A 88 -5.03 18.20 21.98
CA GLN A 88 -4.64 16.97 21.30
C GLN A 88 -3.16 17.00 20.88
N PRO A 89 -2.48 15.84 20.82
CA PRO A 89 -1.12 15.77 20.30
C PRO A 89 -1.04 16.17 18.82
N ASP A 90 0.17 16.55 18.39
CA ASP A 90 0.47 16.81 16.99
C ASP A 90 0.17 15.60 16.09
N PHE A 91 -0.33 15.87 14.89
CA PHE A 91 -0.50 14.88 13.85
C PHE A 91 0.81 14.63 13.11
N ILE A 92 1.09 13.37 12.81
CA ILE A 92 2.00 12.99 11.72
C ILE A 92 1.17 12.81 10.46
N ASN A 93 1.51 13.57 9.41
CA ASN A 93 0.82 13.60 8.13
C ASN A 93 1.75 13.20 6.97
N ALA A 94 1.17 12.59 5.94
CA ALA A 94 1.84 12.26 4.68
C ALA A 94 0.85 12.18 3.51
N VAL A 95 1.37 12.18 2.28
CA VAL A 95 0.60 11.93 1.06
C VAL A 95 1.18 10.75 0.29
N ALA A 96 0.33 9.83 -0.14
CA ALA A 96 0.66 8.73 -1.05
C ALA A 96 0.18 9.04 -2.48
N CYS A 97 1.01 8.76 -3.48
CA CYS A 97 0.63 8.74 -4.90
C CYS A 97 0.48 7.29 -5.35
N LEU A 98 -0.72 6.93 -5.82
CA LEU A 98 -1.01 5.65 -6.49
C LEU A 98 -1.10 5.84 -8.01
#